data_AF-W5PSD0-F1
#
_entry.id   AF-W5PSD0-F1
#
_cell.length_a   1.000
_cell.length_b   1.000
_cell.length_c   1.000
_cell.angle_alpha   90.00
_cell.angle_beta   90.00
_cell.angle_gamma   90.00
#
_symmetry.space_group_name_H-M   'P 1'
#
loop_
_entity.id
_entity.type
_entity.pdbx_description
1 polymer ?
#
loop_
_entity_poly.entity_id
_entity_poly.type
_entity_poly.pdbx_seq_one_letter_code
_entity_poly.pdbx_strand_id
1 'polypeptide(L)'
;QQLVSLPLSYIQVIMMSSPEVTSINQEVLVLTAKATELLVQYVTTYSFRHGSGKEKEALTSSDLSNAAEKSEALQFIADILPKKILAGTYLKMLKEKREEEEEEENDNNDESEVNEVEF
;
A
#
# COMPACT_ATOMS: atom_id res chain seq x y z
N GLN A 1 21.51 -16.63 26.36
CA GLN A 1 20.92 -16.63 25.01
C GLN A 1 19.86 -15.54 24.99
N GLN A 2 19.92 -14.59 24.06
CA GLN A 2 18.91 -13.54 23.95
C GLN A 2 17.67 -14.14 23.28
N LEU A 3 16.51 -14.10 23.94
CA LEU A 3 15.26 -14.73 23.45
C LEU A 3 14.64 -14.01 22.25
N VAL A 4 14.90 -12.70 22.13
CA VAL A 4 14.41 -11.81 21.06
C VAL A 4 15.50 -10.83 20.67
N SER A 5 15.50 -10.41 19.41
CA SER A 5 16.47 -9.48 18.81
C SER A 5 16.05 -8.02 18.96
N LEU A 6 14.76 -7.75 19.13
CA LEU A 6 14.25 -6.38 19.28
C LEU A 6 14.38 -5.88 20.74
N PRO A 7 14.73 -4.60 20.97
CA PRO A 7 14.84 -4.06 22.32
C PRO A 7 13.45 -3.89 22.94
N LEU A 8 13.20 -4.61 24.04
CA LEU A 8 11.89 -4.62 24.71
C LEU A 8 11.46 -3.24 25.24
N SER A 9 12.41 -2.37 25.59
CA SER A 9 12.12 -1.00 26.03
C SER A 9 11.45 -0.16 24.95
N TYR A 10 11.92 -0.25 23.70
CA TYR A 10 11.29 0.47 22.58
C TYR A 10 9.91 -0.09 22.26
N ILE A 11 9.74 -1.40 22.30
CA ILE A 11 8.42 -2.05 22.11
C ILE A 11 7.44 -1.56 23.18
N GLN A 12 7.88 -1.51 24.44
CA GLN A 12 7.06 -1.01 25.53
C GLN A 12 6.62 0.44 25.30
N VAL A 13 7.55 1.32 24.90
CA VAL A 13 7.24 2.73 24.61
C VAL A 13 6.22 2.87 23.47
N ILE A 14 6.38 2.08 22.39
CA ILE A 14 5.44 2.09 21.26
C ILE A 14 4.06 1.59 21.69
N MET A 15 3.99 0.50 22.46
CA MET A 15 2.71 -0.03 22.94
C MET A 15 2.01 0.95 23.91
N MET A 16 2.77 1.61 24.78
CA MET A 16 2.25 2.62 25.72
C MET A 16 1.92 3.97 25.05
N SER A 17 2.22 4.17 23.77
CA SER A 17 1.80 5.38 23.06
C SER A 17 0.30 5.38 22.75
N SER A 18 -0.37 4.23 22.84
CA SER A 18 -1.83 4.14 22.78
C SER A 18 -2.41 4.54 24.14
N PRO A 19 -3.32 5.54 24.20
CA PRO A 19 -3.85 6.05 25.47
C PRO A 19 -4.65 5.00 26.28
N GLU A 20 -5.08 3.91 25.65
CA GLU A 20 -5.80 2.81 26.27
C GLU A 20 -4.89 1.82 27.02
N VAL A 21 -3.58 1.86 26.79
CA VAL A 21 -2.62 0.91 27.37
C VAL A 21 -2.00 1.51 28.62
N THR A 22 -2.37 0.96 29.79
CA THR A 22 -1.91 1.46 31.10
C THR A 22 -0.75 0.68 31.68
N SER A 23 -0.64 -0.61 31.37
CA SER A 23 0.44 -1.48 31.81
C SER A 23 0.61 -2.67 30.86
N ILE A 24 1.82 -3.21 30.81
CA ILE A 24 2.18 -4.32 29.90
C ILE A 24 3.02 -5.32 30.67
N ASN A 25 2.61 -6.59 30.66
CA ASN A 25 3.38 -7.70 31.23
C ASN A 25 4.62 -8.02 30.37
N GLN A 26 5.70 -8.49 31.00
CA GLN A 26 6.93 -8.90 30.33
C GLN A 26 6.71 -10.01 29.29
N GLU A 27 5.81 -10.97 29.55
CA GLU A 27 5.48 -12.03 28.57
C GLU A 27 4.87 -11.46 27.29
N VAL A 28 4.01 -10.44 27.42
CA VAL A 28 3.40 -9.76 26.28
C VAL A 28 4.46 -9.00 25.48
N LEU A 29 5.41 -8.33 26.16
CA LEU A 29 6.52 -7.65 25.46
C LEU A 29 7.37 -8.62 24.64
N VAL A 30 7.71 -9.79 25.20
CA VAL A 30 8.49 -10.82 24.50
C VAL A 30 7.70 -11.41 23.33
N LEU A 31 6.39 -11.67 23.52
CA LEU A 31 5.53 -12.17 22.46
C LEU A 31 5.40 -11.17 21.31
N THR A 32 5.13 -9.90 21.62
CA THR A 32 5.05 -8.82 20.62
C THR A 32 6.38 -8.66 19.89
N ALA A 33 7.51 -8.74 20.59
CA ALA A 33 8.83 -8.72 19.95
C ALA A 33 8.98 -9.85 18.93
N LYS A 34 8.61 -11.08 19.31
CA LYS A 34 8.69 -12.24 18.41
C LYS A 34 7.74 -12.14 17.23
N ALA A 35 6.51 -11.69 17.47
CA ALA A 35 5.53 -11.44 16.41
C ALA A 35 6.04 -10.38 15.42
N THR A 36 6.68 -9.32 15.91
CA THR A 36 7.25 -8.25 15.08
C THR A 36 8.40 -8.76 14.22
N GLU A 37 9.28 -9.62 14.76
CA GLU A 37 10.33 -10.27 13.96
C GLU A 37 9.74 -11.09 12.81
N LEU A 38 8.72 -11.90 13.10
CA LEU A 38 8.04 -12.73 12.11
C LEU A 38 7.29 -11.87 11.08
N LEU A 39 6.68 -10.76 11.51
CA LEU A 39 6.02 -9.81 10.63
C LEU A 39 7.01 -9.19 9.63
N VAL A 40 8.18 -8.73 10.09
CA VAL A 40 9.21 -8.17 9.21
C VAL A 40 9.69 -9.23 8.20
N GLN A 41 9.94 -10.46 8.64
CA GLN A 41 10.33 -11.55 7.75
C GLN A 41 9.24 -11.87 6.72
N TYR A 42 7.98 -11.91 7.15
CA TYR A 42 6.83 -12.17 6.30
C TYR A 42 6.65 -11.08 5.25
N VAL A 43 6.57 -9.81 5.66
CA VAL A 43 6.42 -8.65 4.76
C VAL A 43 7.54 -8.62 3.73
N THR A 44 8.79 -8.80 4.17
CA THR A 44 9.97 -8.80 3.29
C THR A 44 9.90 -9.92 2.25
N THR A 45 9.68 -11.15 2.71
CA THR A 45 9.68 -12.35 1.84
C THR A 45 8.48 -12.34 0.89
N TYR A 46 7.30 -11.95 1.39
CA TYR A 46 6.09 -11.84 0.59
C TYR A 46 6.25 -10.78 -0.51
N SER A 47 6.73 -9.59 -0.15
CA SER A 47 6.96 -8.49 -1.10
C SER A 47 8.02 -8.85 -2.13
N PHE A 48 9.09 -9.52 -1.73
CA PHE A 48 10.13 -9.98 -2.65
C PHE A 48 9.59 -11.02 -3.65
N ARG A 49 8.73 -11.94 -3.21
CA ARG A 49 8.20 -13.04 -4.04
C ARG A 49 7.06 -12.64 -4.96
N HIS A 50 6.23 -11.67 -4.56
CA HIS A 50 5.02 -11.27 -5.29
C HIS A 50 5.14 -9.87 -5.93
N GLY A 51 6.23 -9.16 -5.66
CA GLY A 51 6.66 -7.97 -6.40
C GLY A 51 7.69 -8.30 -7.49
N SER A 52 8.42 -7.28 -7.91
CA SER A 52 9.50 -7.38 -8.91
C SER A 52 10.84 -7.83 -8.33
N GLY A 53 10.87 -8.20 -7.03
CA GLY A 53 12.10 -8.51 -6.31
C GLY A 53 12.90 -9.69 -6.86
N LYS A 54 12.22 -10.74 -7.33
CA LYS A 54 12.88 -11.89 -7.98
C LYS A 54 13.56 -11.53 -9.29
N GLU A 55 12.94 -10.67 -10.09
CA GLU A 55 13.45 -10.28 -11.41
C GLU A 55 14.61 -9.30 -11.30
N LYS A 56 14.52 -8.38 -10.33
CA LYS A 56 15.51 -7.32 -10.11
C LYS A 56 16.59 -7.69 -9.09
N GLU A 57 16.49 -8.87 -8.48
CA GLU A 57 17.30 -9.33 -7.35
C GLU A 57 17.39 -8.31 -6.19
N ALA A 58 16.40 -7.43 -6.07
CA ALA A 58 16.40 -6.30 -5.15
C ALA A 58 14.99 -6.00 -4.69
N LEU A 59 14.81 -5.78 -3.38
CA LEU A 59 13.52 -5.36 -2.81
C LEU A 59 13.40 -3.84 -2.88
N THR A 60 12.33 -3.34 -3.49
CA THR A 60 12.06 -1.91 -3.62
C THR A 60 10.86 -1.47 -2.77
N SER A 61 10.78 -0.16 -2.51
CA SER A 61 9.63 0.43 -1.80
C SER A 61 8.30 0.17 -2.53
N SER A 62 8.30 0.12 -3.86
CA SER A 62 7.09 -0.22 -4.64
C SER A 62 6.64 -1.66 -4.44
N ASP A 63 7.57 -2.60 -4.21
CA ASP A 63 7.21 -3.99 -3.93
C ASP A 63 6.48 -4.11 -2.58
N LEU A 64 6.92 -3.34 -1.58
CA LEU A 64 6.26 -3.25 -0.27
C LEU A 64 4.86 -2.63 -0.37
N SER A 65 4.71 -1.50 -1.06
CA SER A 65 3.40 -0.87 -1.27
C SER A 65 2.44 -1.79 -2.04
N ASN A 66 2.92 -2.46 -3.08
CA ASN A 66 2.11 -3.40 -3.85
C ASN A 66 1.69 -4.63 -3.02
N ALA A 67 2.59 -5.13 -2.16
CA ALA A 67 2.27 -6.24 -1.26
C ALA A 67 1.18 -5.88 -0.25
N ALA A 68 1.24 -4.66 0.29
CA ALA A 68 0.25 -4.15 1.24
C ALA A 68 -1.16 -4.08 0.64
N GLU A 69 -1.29 -3.75 -0.64
CA GLU A 69 -2.59 -3.67 -1.33
C GLU A 69 -3.12 -5.01 -1.80
N LYS A 70 -2.23 -5.95 -2.14
CA LYS A 70 -2.63 -7.26 -2.69
C LYS A 70 -2.91 -8.29 -1.61
N SER A 71 -2.51 -8.05 -0.37
CA SER A 71 -2.62 -8.99 0.72
C SER A 71 -3.53 -8.43 1.81
N GLU A 72 -4.66 -9.07 2.04
CA GLU A 72 -5.60 -8.69 3.12
C GLU A 72 -4.90 -8.61 4.49
N ALA A 73 -3.98 -9.55 4.75
CA ALA A 73 -3.20 -9.58 5.98
C ALA A 73 -2.23 -8.39 6.15
N LEU A 74 -1.91 -7.67 5.07
CA LEU A 74 -1.03 -6.50 5.07
C LEU A 74 -1.79 -5.18 4.84
N GLN A 75 -3.11 -5.21 4.77
CA GLN A 75 -3.90 -4.00 4.51
C GLN A 75 -3.71 -2.94 5.61
N PHE A 76 -3.43 -3.37 6.85
CA PHE A 76 -3.20 -2.48 8.00
C PHE A 76 -1.96 -1.58 7.85
N ILE A 77 -1.04 -1.88 6.92
CA ILE A 77 0.15 -1.04 6.63
C ILE A 77 0.03 -0.26 5.32
N ALA A 78 -1.06 -0.43 4.55
CA ALA A 78 -1.23 0.23 3.26
C ALA A 78 -1.20 1.76 3.40
N ASP A 79 -1.88 2.30 4.41
CA ASP A 79 -1.94 3.74 4.68
C ASP A 79 -0.60 4.35 5.14
N ILE A 80 0.34 3.50 5.58
CA ILE A 80 1.68 3.90 6.05
C ILE A 80 2.69 3.86 4.90
N LEU A 81 2.42 3.11 3.82
CA LEU A 81 3.35 2.85 2.73
C LEU A 81 3.03 3.69 1.48
N PRO A 82 3.62 4.88 1.31
CA PRO A 82 3.30 5.76 0.20
C PRO A 82 3.68 5.15 -1.14
N LYS A 83 2.75 5.15 -2.09
CA LYS A 83 3.04 4.90 -3.50
C LYS A 83 3.76 6.11 -4.08
N LYS A 84 5.06 5.94 -4.37
CA LYS A 84 5.82 6.98 -5.07
C LYS A 84 5.44 7.00 -6.54
N ILE A 85 4.81 8.10 -6.96
CA ILE A 85 4.62 8.46 -8.36
C ILE A 85 5.48 9.70 -8.66
N LEU A 86 6.12 9.73 -9.81
CA LEU A 86 6.83 10.94 -10.24
C LEU A 86 5.79 12.01 -10.60
N ALA A 87 5.99 13.25 -10.15
CA ALA A 87 5.06 14.36 -10.43
C ALA A 87 4.80 14.54 -11.92
N GLY A 88 5.82 14.38 -12.77
CA GLY A 88 5.66 14.40 -14.22
C GLY A 88 4.73 13.30 -14.75
N THR A 89 4.81 12.09 -14.21
CA THR A 89 3.93 10.97 -14.57
C THR A 89 2.50 11.21 -14.09
N TYR A 90 2.33 11.79 -12.89
CA TYR A 90 1.01 12.17 -12.38
C TYR A 90 0.37 13.28 -13.22
N LEU A 91 1.12 14.31 -13.57
CA LEU A 91 0.67 15.38 -14.47
C LEU A 91 0.29 14.85 -15.86
N LYS A 92 0.99 13.83 -16.36
CA LYS A 92 0.64 13.17 -17.63
C LYS A 92 -0.68 12.43 -17.51
N MET A 93 -0.86 11.60 -16.48
CA MET A 93 -2.14 10.92 -16.21
C MET A 93 -3.32 11.89 -16.08
N LEU A 94 -3.12 13.04 -15.43
CA LEU A 94 -4.17 14.06 -15.30
C LEU A 94 -4.53 14.75 -16.62
N LYS A 95 -3.60 14.80 -17.58
CA LYS A 95 -3.89 15.33 -18.93
C LYS A 95 -4.63 14.28 -19.76
N GLU A 96 -4.10 13.06 -19.80
CA GLU A 96 -4.71 11.93 -20.54
C GLU A 96 -6.15 11.70 -20.09
N LYS A 97 -6.41 11.68 -18.77
CA LYS A 97 -7.77 11.53 -18.25
C LYS A 97 -8.72 12.65 -18.67
N ARG A 98 -8.21 13.89 -18.81
CA ARG A 98 -9.03 15.03 -19.25
C ARG A 98 -9.34 14.95 -20.74
N GLU A 99 -8.36 14.50 -21.53
CA GLU A 99 -8.53 14.27 -22.97
C GLU A 99 -9.53 13.12 -23.21
N GLU A 100 -9.48 12.03 -22.42
CA GLU A 100 -10.48 10.95 -22.46
C GLU A 100 -11.89 11.44 -22.10
N GLU A 101 -12.04 12.25 -21.03
CA GLU A 101 -13.32 12.86 -20.65
C GLU A 101 -13.87 13.80 -21.75
N GLU A 102 -13.01 14.56 -22.41
CA GLU A 102 -13.38 15.45 -23.53
C GLU A 102 -13.76 14.65 -24.80
N GLU A 103 -13.13 13.51 -25.07
CA GLU A 103 -13.50 12.62 -26.17
C GLU A 103 -14.85 11.92 -25.92
N GLU A 104 -15.11 11.45 -24.69
CA GLU A 104 -16.40 10.85 -24.30
C GLU A 104 -17.56 11.87 -24.36
N GLU A 105 -17.34 13.15 -24.05
CA GLU A 105 -18.38 14.20 -24.20
C GLU A 105 -18.67 14.55 -25.67
N ASN A 106 -17.68 14.41 -26.57
CA ASN A 106 -17.86 14.67 -27.99
C ASN A 106 -18.59 13.53 -28.72
N ASP A 107 -18.31 12.27 -28.38
CA ASP A 107 -19.00 11.11 -28.97
C ASP A 107 -20.49 11.02 -28.58
N ASN A 108 -20.88 11.54 -27.41
CA ASN A 108 -22.28 11.58 -26.97
C ASN A 108 -23.14 12.64 -27.68
N ASN A 109 -22.54 13.55 -28.46
CA ASN A 109 -23.26 14.60 -29.19
C ASN A 109 -23.60 14.23 -30.65
N ASP A 110 -23.17 13.07 -31.16
CA ASP A 110 -23.34 12.68 -32.57
C ASP A 110 -24.54 11.73 -32.84
N GLU A 111 -25.32 11.35 -31.80
CA GLU A 111 -26.53 10.49 -31.95
C GLU A 111 -27.86 11.25 -32.11
N SER A 112 -27.85 12.58 -32.36
CA SER A 112 -29.09 13.35 -32.53
C SER A 112 -29.23 14.11 -33.86
N GLU A 113 -29.00 13.46 -35.00
CA GLU A 113 -29.62 13.90 -36.28
C GLU A 113 -30.00 12.70 -37.16
N VAL A 114 -31.18 12.13 -36.94
CA VAL A 114 -31.94 11.47 -38.03
C VAL A 114 -33.23 12.25 -38.23
N ASN A 115 -33.15 13.23 -39.12
CA ASN A 115 -34.30 13.84 -39.76
C ASN A 115 -34.87 12.85 -40.80
N GLU A 116 -36.04 12.26 -40.54
CA GLU A 116 -36.82 11.57 -41.56
C GLU A 116 -38.12 12.33 -41.90
N VAL A 117 -38.02 13.01 -43.05
CA VAL A 117 -38.98 13.22 -44.17
C VAL A 117 -40.36 13.88 -43.96
N GLU A 118 -40.52 15.00 -44.67
CA GLU A 118 -41.82 15.62 -45.02
C GLU A 118 -42.70 14.67 -45.86
N PHE A 119 -43.99 14.64 -45.53
CA PHE A 119 -45.07 13.96 -46.28
C PHE A 119 -45.62 14.81 -47.43
#